data_AF-M6JE21-F1
#
_entry.id   AF-M6JE21-F1
#
_cell.length_a   1.000
_cell.length_b   1.000
_cell.length_c   1.000
_cell.angle_alpha   90.00
_cell.angle_beta   90.00
_cell.angle_gamma   90.00
#
_symmetry.space_group_name_H-M   'P 1'
#
loop_
_entity.id
_entity.type
_entity.pdbx_description
1 polymer ?
#
loop_
_entity_poly.entity_id
_entity_poly.type
_entity_poly.pdbx_seq_one_letter_code
_entity_poly.pdbx_strand_id
1 'polypeptide(L)'
;MNFELNIRKPFFFQFVIAVSCLFLFESCRFVSIKESLRDYILTKSALNFNSYISRKEWKSAALVAHFFSMTASVLGIGDSTLDDFESGNTYFAREYFAGDLIFYSISAADNQFMPLVHQLTPAKIRDSTLAFNFACFHSIRGNKWKMLSYVEMALSLGKTVDEFEKDRDFNRFRGDENFIRILRNHRNSHFKREVERKSFDWN
;
A
#
# COMPACT_ATOMS: atom_id res chain seq x y z
N MET A 1 35.62 8.86 -9.60
CA MET A 1 34.48 9.79 -9.59
C MET A 1 33.78 9.61 -8.24
N ASN A 2 33.96 10.58 -7.34
CA ASN A 2 33.47 10.50 -5.96
C ASN A 2 31.94 10.63 -5.95
N PHE A 3 31.27 9.65 -5.32
CA PHE A 3 29.84 9.69 -5.09
C PHE A 3 29.55 10.65 -3.93
N GLU A 4 29.21 11.90 -4.26
CA GLU A 4 28.50 12.76 -3.31
C GLU A 4 27.02 12.34 -3.28
N LEU A 5 26.70 11.45 -2.34
CA LEU A 5 25.34 11.19 -1.93
C LEU A 5 24.80 12.43 -1.21
N ASN A 6 24.12 13.30 -1.94
CA ASN A 6 23.29 14.36 -1.34
C ASN A 6 21.93 13.79 -0.89
N ILE A 7 21.98 12.69 -0.14
CA ILE A 7 20.91 12.35 0.80
C ILE A 7 21.05 13.38 1.91
N ARG A 8 19.95 13.99 2.39
CA ARG A 8 20.00 14.83 3.60
C ARG A 8 20.70 14.04 4.72
N LYS A 9 22.00 14.32 4.92
CA LYS A 9 22.89 13.73 5.92
C LYS A 9 22.29 13.56 7.32
N PRO A 10 21.35 14.40 7.81
CA PRO A 10 20.73 14.16 9.12
C PRO A 10 19.94 12.85 9.21
N PHE A 11 19.23 12.41 8.17
CA PHE A 11 18.36 11.23 8.29
C PHE A 11 19.14 9.94 8.49
N PHE A 12 20.19 9.74 7.69
CA PHE A 12 21.03 8.54 7.77
C PHE A 12 21.78 8.45 9.11
N PHE A 13 22.30 9.57 9.59
CA PHE A 13 23.04 9.61 10.86
C PHE A 13 22.11 9.43 12.08
N GLN A 14 20.94 10.07 12.08
CA GLN A 14 19.91 9.85 13.09
C GLN A 14 19.40 8.42 13.11
N PHE A 15 19.26 7.80 11.93
CA PHE A 15 18.85 6.42 11.78
C PHE A 15 19.85 5.44 12.41
N VAL A 16 21.15 5.56 12.09
CA VAL A 16 22.20 4.70 12.67
C VAL A 16 22.31 4.89 14.18
N ILE A 17 22.22 6.13 14.67
CA ILE A 17 22.28 6.41 16.11
C ILE A 17 21.07 5.80 16.82
N ALA A 18 19.86 6.01 16.31
CA ALA A 18 18.65 5.46 16.91
C ALA A 18 18.74 3.93 16.97
N VAL A 19 19.14 3.26 15.87
CA VAL A 19 19.28 1.80 15.85
C VAL A 19 20.37 1.31 16.80
N SER A 20 21.51 1.99 16.89
CA SER A 20 22.62 1.59 17.79
C SER A 20 22.26 1.76 19.27
N CYS A 21 21.55 2.84 19.63
CA CYS A 21 21.03 3.02 20.98
C CYS A 21 19.98 1.97 21.36
N LEU A 22 19.32 1.35 20.36
CA LEU A 22 18.32 0.32 20.60
C LEU A 22 18.92 -1.02 21.07
N PHE A 23 20.17 -1.33 20.74
CA PHE A 23 20.77 -2.61 21.12
C PHE A 23 21.30 -2.67 22.56
N LEU A 24 21.43 -1.53 23.25
CA LEU A 24 22.20 -1.46 24.50
C LEU A 24 21.37 -1.41 25.79
N PHE A 25 20.05 -1.15 25.73
CA PHE A 25 19.25 -0.91 26.95
C PHE A 25 17.78 -1.38 26.82
N GLU A 26 17.42 -2.55 27.36
CA GLU A 26 16.04 -3.03 27.42
C GLU A 26 15.30 -2.48 28.67
N SER A 27 14.27 -1.64 28.48
CA SER A 27 13.39 -1.14 29.57
C SER A 27 11.95 -0.88 29.08
N CYS A 28 10.96 -0.72 29.96
CA CYS A 28 9.57 -0.50 29.53
C CYS A 28 9.37 0.82 28.73
N ARG A 29 10.12 1.88 29.05
CA ARG A 29 10.17 3.12 28.25
C ARG A 29 10.71 2.89 26.84
N PHE A 30 11.54 1.87 26.67
CA PHE A 30 12.15 1.51 25.40
C PHE A 30 11.15 0.89 24.41
N VAL A 31 10.21 0.08 24.89
CA VAL A 31 9.15 -0.50 24.05
C VAL A 31 8.35 0.62 23.39
N SER A 32 7.89 1.61 24.17
CA SER A 32 7.17 2.77 23.64
C SER A 32 7.99 3.60 22.64
N ILE A 33 9.30 3.76 22.85
CA ILE A 33 10.20 4.44 21.90
C ILE A 33 10.36 3.63 20.62
N LYS A 34 10.54 2.30 20.72
CA LYS A 34 10.65 1.41 19.57
C LYS A 34 9.38 1.43 18.73
N GLU A 35 8.21 1.41 19.35
CA GLU A 35 6.91 1.50 18.68
C GLU A 35 6.74 2.85 17.97
N SER A 36 7.00 3.95 18.68
CA SER A 36 6.96 5.30 18.09
C SER A 36 7.92 5.45 16.91
N LEU A 37 9.12 4.83 17.02
CA LEU A 37 10.14 4.90 15.99
C LEU A 37 9.79 4.05 14.75
N ARG A 38 9.30 2.82 14.91
CA ARG A 38 8.89 1.99 13.76
C ARG A 38 7.72 2.62 13.01
N ASP A 39 6.79 3.25 13.73
CA ASP A 39 5.66 3.98 13.14
C ASP A 39 6.13 5.23 12.39
N TYR A 40 7.04 6.00 12.98
CA TYR A 40 7.64 7.16 12.32
C TYR A 40 8.41 6.76 11.05
N ILE A 41 9.24 5.71 11.12
CA ILE A 41 10.01 5.21 9.97
C ILE A 41 9.07 4.71 8.88
N LEU A 42 8.01 3.98 9.22
CA LEU A 42 6.99 3.53 8.28
C LEU A 42 6.36 4.72 7.56
N THR A 43 5.81 5.68 8.29
CA THR A 43 5.14 6.85 7.71
C THR A 43 6.09 7.66 6.83
N LYS A 44 7.32 7.93 7.28
CA LYS A 44 8.30 8.69 6.48
C LYS A 44 8.79 7.93 5.26
N SER A 45 8.96 6.61 5.36
CA SER A 45 9.36 5.80 4.20
C SER A 45 8.24 5.77 3.16
N ALA A 46 7.00 5.56 3.58
CA ALA A 46 5.82 5.58 2.71
C ALA A 46 5.71 6.91 1.93
N LEU A 47 5.73 8.04 2.64
CA LEU A 47 5.62 9.37 2.03
C LEU A 47 6.81 9.69 1.09
N ASN A 48 8.04 9.39 1.51
CA ASN A 48 9.21 9.65 0.68
C ASN A 48 9.22 8.77 -0.56
N PHE A 49 8.85 7.49 -0.42
CA PHE A 49 8.74 6.56 -1.53
C PHE A 49 7.72 7.05 -2.55
N ASN A 50 6.51 7.41 -2.09
CA ASN A 50 5.45 8.00 -2.92
C ASN A 50 5.96 9.22 -3.70
N SER A 51 6.63 10.14 -3.01
CA SER A 51 7.22 11.34 -3.60
C SER A 51 8.25 11.04 -4.69
N TYR A 52 9.03 9.96 -4.56
CA TYR A 52 10.00 9.55 -5.58
C TYR A 52 9.33 8.86 -6.78
N ILE A 53 8.36 7.97 -6.56
CA ILE A 53 7.66 7.30 -7.67
C ILE A 53 6.81 8.27 -8.49
N SER A 54 6.21 9.29 -7.87
CA SER A 54 5.43 10.33 -8.58
C SER A 54 6.32 11.16 -9.51
N ARG A 55 7.58 11.39 -9.13
CA ARG A 55 8.62 12.02 -9.96
C ARG A 55 9.36 11.03 -10.89
N LYS A 56 8.99 9.75 -10.89
CA LYS A 56 9.65 8.67 -11.65
C LYS A 56 11.14 8.49 -11.30
N GLU A 57 11.53 8.86 -10.08
CA GLU A 57 12.89 8.69 -9.56
C GLU A 57 13.09 7.27 -8.99
N TRP A 58 13.03 6.26 -9.86
CA TRP A 58 12.96 4.84 -9.46
C TRP A 58 14.13 4.38 -8.58
N LYS A 59 15.35 4.85 -8.85
CA LYS A 59 16.54 4.50 -8.05
C LYS A 59 16.43 5.04 -6.63
N SER A 60 15.94 6.27 -6.46
CA SER A 60 15.73 6.89 -5.15
C SER A 60 14.62 6.16 -4.39
N ALA A 61 13.52 5.81 -5.07
CA ALA A 61 12.44 5.02 -4.49
C ALA A 61 12.94 3.65 -4.00
N ALA A 62 13.68 2.92 -4.85
CA ALA A 62 14.26 1.62 -4.49
C ALA A 62 15.17 1.71 -3.25
N LEU A 63 15.96 2.79 -3.14
CA LEU A 63 16.81 3.03 -1.97
C LEU A 63 15.99 3.18 -0.68
N VAL A 64 14.87 3.92 -0.73
CA VAL A 64 13.95 4.05 0.41
C VAL A 64 13.38 2.68 0.81
N ALA A 65 12.95 1.86 -0.16
CA ALA A 65 12.40 0.53 0.12
C ALA A 65 13.43 -0.44 0.72
N HIS A 66 14.69 -0.41 0.22
CA HIS A 66 15.78 -1.20 0.81
C HIS A 66 16.08 -0.78 2.24
N PHE A 67 16.21 0.53 2.50
CA PHE A 67 16.44 1.02 3.85
C PHE A 67 15.31 0.59 4.77
N PHE A 68 14.05 0.81 4.37
CA PHE A 68 12.89 0.38 5.14
C PHE A 68 12.93 -1.12 5.44
N SER A 69 13.19 -1.98 4.45
CA SER A 69 13.27 -3.43 4.65
C SER A 69 14.33 -3.82 5.69
N MET A 70 15.51 -3.18 5.65
CA MET A 70 16.52 -3.38 6.69
C MET A 70 16.03 -2.92 8.06
N THR A 71 15.39 -1.74 8.14
CA THR A 71 14.85 -1.23 9.41
C THR A 71 13.79 -2.16 10.00
N ALA A 72 12.89 -2.68 9.16
CA ALA A 72 11.78 -3.52 9.55
C ALA A 72 12.25 -4.88 10.08
N SER A 73 13.38 -5.39 9.58
CA SER A 73 13.97 -6.62 10.10
C SER A 73 14.47 -6.50 11.55
N VAL A 74 14.79 -5.28 12.00
CA VAL A 74 15.30 -5.01 13.35
C VAL A 74 14.17 -4.52 14.27
N LEU A 75 13.35 -3.60 13.79
CA LEU A 75 12.35 -2.89 14.60
C LEU A 75 10.95 -3.50 14.51
N GLY A 76 10.71 -4.35 13.51
CA GLY A 76 9.38 -4.75 13.08
C GLY A 76 8.69 -3.67 12.24
N ILE A 77 7.52 -4.01 11.73
CA ILE A 77 6.67 -3.10 10.95
C ILE A 77 5.69 -2.41 11.90
N GLY A 78 5.55 -1.10 11.76
CA GLY A 78 4.56 -0.29 12.48
C GLY A 78 3.12 -0.50 11.99
N ASP A 79 2.15 0.14 12.65
CA ASP A 79 0.73 0.16 12.23
C ASP A 79 0.10 1.55 12.35
N SER A 80 0.91 2.58 12.15
CA SER A 80 0.43 3.96 12.14
C SER A 80 -0.51 4.25 10.97
N THR A 81 -1.25 5.35 11.12
CA THR A 81 -1.90 6.02 10.01
C THR A 81 -1.00 7.14 9.45
N LEU A 82 -1.25 7.56 8.22
CA LEU A 82 -0.67 8.75 7.63
C LEU A 82 -1.77 9.60 7.02
N ASP A 83 -1.66 10.92 7.19
CA ASP A 83 -2.53 11.87 6.51
C ASP A 83 -1.83 12.31 5.23
N ASP A 84 -2.50 12.10 4.10
CA ASP A 84 -2.06 12.66 2.84
C ASP A 84 -2.52 14.11 2.76
N PHE A 85 -1.57 15.03 2.82
CA PHE A 85 -1.83 16.46 2.77
C PHE A 85 -2.43 16.93 1.44
N GLU A 86 -2.24 16.19 0.35
CA GLU A 86 -2.79 16.55 -0.96
C GLU A 86 -4.26 16.16 -1.08
N SER A 87 -4.62 14.94 -0.67
CA SER A 87 -6.01 14.46 -0.75
C SER A 87 -6.86 14.77 0.49
N GLY A 88 -6.24 15.11 1.62
CA GLY A 88 -6.91 15.31 2.91
C GLY A 88 -7.40 14.02 3.57
N ASN A 89 -7.01 12.86 3.04
CA ASN A 89 -7.43 11.55 3.53
C ASN A 89 -6.41 10.95 4.50
N THR A 90 -6.91 10.17 5.45
CA THR A 90 -6.10 9.33 6.34
C THR A 90 -6.01 7.91 5.80
N TYR A 91 -4.80 7.38 5.68
CA TYR A 91 -4.50 6.04 5.18
C TYR A 91 -3.80 5.19 6.24
N PHE A 92 -3.95 3.87 6.15
CA PHE A 92 -3.11 2.94 6.92
C PHE A 92 -1.72 2.87 6.31
N ALA A 93 -0.70 3.32 7.02
CA ALA A 93 0.61 3.63 6.43
C ALA A 93 1.27 2.41 5.76
N ARG A 94 1.11 1.21 6.35
CA ARG A 94 1.62 -0.04 5.75
C ARG A 94 0.90 -0.44 4.48
N GLU A 95 -0.41 -0.25 4.42
CA GLU A 95 -1.21 -0.60 3.25
C GLU A 95 -1.00 0.39 2.11
N TYR A 96 -0.90 1.67 2.44
CA TYR A 96 -0.49 2.73 1.53
C TYR A 96 0.88 2.42 0.91
N PHE A 97 1.87 2.10 1.74
CA PHE A 97 3.21 1.82 1.26
C PHE A 97 3.28 0.53 0.41
N ALA A 98 2.54 -0.52 0.80
CA ALA A 98 2.41 -1.73 -0.01
C ALA A 98 1.80 -1.42 -1.38
N GLY A 99 0.78 -0.56 -1.44
CA GLY A 99 0.16 -0.14 -2.69
C GLY A 99 1.15 0.55 -3.64
N ASP A 100 1.96 1.45 -3.11
CA ASP A 100 3.01 2.14 -3.87
C ASP A 100 4.12 1.21 -4.36
N LEU A 101 4.50 0.22 -3.55
CA LEU A 101 5.47 -0.80 -3.96
C LEU A 101 4.93 -1.71 -5.08
N ILE A 102 3.62 -2.02 -5.07
CA ILE A 102 2.97 -2.72 -6.18
C ILE A 102 3.01 -1.85 -7.45
N PHE A 103 2.67 -0.56 -7.34
CA PHE A 103 2.74 0.37 -8.47
C PHE A 103 4.17 0.48 -9.04
N TYR A 104 5.19 0.58 -8.17
CA TYR A 104 6.59 0.54 -8.55
C TYR A 104 6.91 -0.74 -9.34
N SER A 105 6.43 -1.91 -8.88
CA SER A 105 6.74 -3.19 -9.53
C SER A 105 6.26 -3.29 -10.97
N ILE A 106 5.11 -2.65 -11.25
CA ILE A 106 4.52 -2.59 -12.59
C ILE A 106 5.25 -1.53 -13.42
N SER A 107 5.43 -0.33 -12.89
CA SER A 107 5.94 0.84 -13.63
C SER A 107 7.43 0.78 -13.93
N ALA A 108 8.24 0.27 -12.99
CA ALA A 108 9.67 0.07 -13.17
C ALA A 108 10.01 -1.34 -13.69
N ALA A 109 9.01 -2.20 -13.90
CA ALA A 109 9.17 -3.60 -14.29
C ALA A 109 10.13 -4.39 -13.37
N ASP A 110 10.08 -4.10 -12.07
CA ASP A 110 11.02 -4.60 -11.06
C ASP A 110 10.29 -5.13 -9.83
N ASN A 111 10.35 -6.45 -9.63
CA ASN A 111 9.58 -7.14 -8.60
C ASN A 111 10.36 -7.42 -7.32
N GLN A 112 11.56 -6.85 -7.15
CA GLN A 112 12.44 -7.19 -6.01
C GLN A 112 11.80 -6.93 -4.64
N PHE A 113 10.83 -6.01 -4.56
CA PHE A 113 10.16 -5.64 -3.31
C PHE A 113 8.83 -6.37 -3.06
N MET A 114 8.43 -7.33 -3.90
CA MET A 114 7.21 -8.11 -3.63
C MET A 114 7.24 -8.87 -2.28
N PRO A 115 8.38 -9.41 -1.80
CA PRO A 115 8.45 -9.94 -0.44
C PRO A 115 8.12 -8.89 0.64
N LEU A 116 8.56 -7.65 0.46
CA LEU A 116 8.26 -6.55 1.37
C LEU A 116 6.77 -6.16 1.30
N VAL A 117 6.17 -6.13 0.10
CA VAL A 117 4.72 -5.95 -0.06
C VAL A 117 3.95 -6.96 0.77
N HIS A 118 4.34 -8.24 0.73
CA HIS A 118 3.69 -9.28 1.53
C HIS A 118 3.88 -9.08 3.05
N GLN A 119 5.04 -8.59 3.49
CA GLN A 119 5.27 -8.27 4.91
C GLN A 119 4.45 -7.06 5.39
N LEU A 120 4.28 -6.04 4.54
CA LEU A 120 3.50 -4.84 4.84
C LEU A 120 1.98 -5.10 4.81
N THR A 121 1.54 -6.08 4.04
CA THR A 121 0.11 -6.41 3.90
C THR A 121 -0.39 -7.08 5.19
N PRO A 122 -1.34 -6.47 5.92
CA PRO A 122 -1.92 -7.10 7.10
C PRO A 122 -2.74 -8.33 6.73
N ALA A 123 -2.93 -9.23 7.71
CA ALA A 123 -3.76 -10.43 7.53
C ALA A 123 -5.20 -10.11 7.06
N LYS A 124 -5.73 -8.95 7.48
CA LYS A 124 -6.98 -8.38 6.99
C LYS A 124 -6.69 -7.02 6.35
N ILE A 125 -6.78 -6.97 5.02
CA ILE A 125 -6.70 -5.71 4.26
C ILE A 125 -7.91 -4.84 4.61
N ARG A 126 -7.65 -3.56 4.86
CA ARG A 126 -8.62 -2.54 5.23
C ARG A 126 -8.77 -1.49 4.12
N ASP A 127 -7.71 -1.24 3.37
CA ASP A 127 -7.68 -0.28 2.28
C ASP A 127 -8.16 -0.91 0.96
N SER A 128 -9.24 -0.35 0.42
CA SER A 128 -9.81 -0.78 -0.86
C SER A 128 -8.85 -0.54 -2.03
N THR A 129 -7.96 0.44 -1.93
CA THR A 129 -6.92 0.77 -2.92
C THR A 129 -5.81 -0.29 -2.94
N LEU A 130 -5.39 -0.80 -1.77
CA LEU A 130 -4.43 -1.89 -1.74
C LEU A 130 -4.99 -3.15 -2.40
N ALA A 131 -6.24 -3.51 -2.07
CA ALA A 131 -6.92 -4.64 -2.71
C ALA A 131 -7.06 -4.43 -4.23
N PHE A 132 -7.42 -3.22 -4.67
CA PHE A 132 -7.48 -2.86 -6.09
C PHE A 132 -6.13 -3.04 -6.79
N ASN A 133 -5.04 -2.53 -6.20
CA ASN A 133 -3.69 -2.64 -6.77
C ASN A 133 -3.23 -4.10 -6.88
N PHE A 134 -3.55 -4.96 -5.90
CA PHE A 134 -3.31 -6.40 -6.02
C PHE A 134 -4.13 -7.03 -7.17
N ALA A 135 -5.37 -6.61 -7.37
CA ALA A 135 -6.19 -7.07 -8.49
C ALA A 135 -5.54 -6.70 -9.82
N CYS A 136 -5.09 -5.44 -10.00
CA CYS A 136 -4.36 -4.99 -11.19
C CYS A 136 -3.07 -5.79 -11.41
N PHE A 137 -2.24 -5.94 -10.37
CA PHE A 137 -1.00 -6.73 -10.41
C PHE A 137 -1.23 -8.16 -10.89
N HIS A 138 -2.25 -8.84 -10.36
CA HIS A 138 -2.60 -10.20 -10.78
C HIS A 138 -3.25 -10.24 -12.16
N SER A 139 -3.99 -9.21 -12.54
CA SER A 139 -4.60 -9.08 -13.88
C SER A 139 -3.53 -9.01 -14.97
N ILE A 140 -2.55 -8.11 -14.84
CA ILE A 140 -1.45 -7.94 -15.79
C ILE A 140 -0.68 -9.25 -15.96
N ARG A 141 -0.53 -10.03 -14.88
CA ARG A 141 0.18 -11.33 -14.88
C ARG A 141 -0.68 -12.51 -15.33
N GLY A 142 -1.95 -12.31 -15.65
CA GLY A 142 -2.87 -13.38 -16.06
C GLY A 142 -3.28 -14.34 -14.93
N ASN A 143 -3.08 -13.95 -13.67
CA ASN A 143 -3.41 -14.77 -12.49
C ASN A 143 -4.91 -14.66 -12.15
N LYS A 144 -5.78 -15.25 -12.99
CA LYS A 144 -7.25 -15.11 -12.94
C LYS A 144 -7.83 -15.21 -11.52
N TRP A 145 -7.61 -16.31 -10.82
CA TRP A 145 -8.28 -16.56 -9.54
C TRP A 145 -7.86 -15.60 -8.42
N LYS A 146 -6.56 -15.23 -8.39
CA LYS A 146 -6.07 -14.22 -7.45
C LYS A 146 -6.64 -12.84 -7.78
N MET A 147 -6.65 -12.48 -9.07
CA MET A 147 -7.27 -11.24 -9.54
C MET A 147 -8.73 -11.16 -9.09
N LEU A 148 -9.56 -12.18 -9.37
CA LEU A 148 -10.98 -12.20 -9.00
C LEU A 148 -11.19 -12.05 -7.49
N SER A 149 -10.38 -12.73 -6.68
CA SER A 149 -10.45 -12.62 -5.22
C SER A 149 -10.17 -11.20 -4.72
N TYR A 150 -9.18 -10.51 -5.30
CA TYR A 150 -8.87 -9.14 -4.93
C TYR A 150 -9.89 -8.11 -5.48
N VAL A 151 -10.50 -8.37 -6.66
CA VAL A 151 -11.61 -7.55 -7.18
C VAL A 151 -12.78 -7.57 -6.19
N GLU A 152 -13.20 -8.77 -5.76
CA GLU A 152 -14.31 -8.93 -4.82
C GLU A 152 -14.02 -8.26 -3.47
N MET A 153 -12.80 -8.41 -2.96
CA MET A 153 -12.33 -7.74 -1.75
C MET A 153 -12.39 -6.21 -1.88
N ALA A 154 -11.83 -5.66 -2.95
CA ALA A 154 -11.80 -4.22 -3.18
C ALA A 154 -13.21 -3.63 -3.32
N LEU A 155 -14.12 -4.30 -4.04
CA LEU A 155 -15.53 -3.91 -4.13
C LEU A 155 -16.22 -3.95 -2.76
N SER A 156 -15.93 -4.96 -1.93
CA SER A 156 -16.47 -5.05 -0.57
C SER A 156 -15.99 -3.91 0.35
N LEU A 157 -14.77 -3.42 0.10
CA LEU A 157 -14.14 -2.30 0.82
C LEU A 157 -14.51 -0.92 0.24
N GLY A 158 -15.34 -0.87 -0.80
CA GLY A 158 -15.92 0.38 -1.30
C GLY A 158 -15.39 0.87 -2.64
N LYS A 159 -14.52 0.13 -3.34
CA LYS A 159 -14.25 0.42 -4.75
C LYS A 159 -15.51 0.25 -5.58
N THR A 160 -15.65 1.07 -6.61
CA THR A 160 -16.80 1.05 -7.51
C THR A 160 -16.57 0.06 -8.64
N VAL A 161 -17.67 -0.46 -9.19
CA VAL A 161 -17.61 -1.32 -10.40
C VAL A 161 -16.97 -0.57 -11.57
N ASP A 162 -17.27 0.73 -11.70
CA ASP A 162 -16.74 1.59 -12.76
C ASP A 162 -15.20 1.66 -12.78
N GLU A 163 -14.55 1.64 -11.61
CA GLU A 163 -13.08 1.61 -11.52
C GLU A 163 -12.50 0.36 -12.19
N PHE A 164 -13.14 -0.80 -12.05
CA PHE A 164 -12.68 -2.04 -12.70
C PHE A 164 -13.03 -2.10 -14.19
N GLU A 165 -14.19 -1.58 -14.59
CA GLU A 165 -14.59 -1.59 -16.00
C GLU A 165 -13.70 -0.67 -16.84
N LYS A 166 -13.32 0.50 -16.31
CA LYS A 166 -12.55 1.53 -17.01
C LYS A 166 -11.04 1.26 -16.98
N ASP A 167 -10.52 0.63 -15.93
CA ASP A 167 -9.09 0.38 -15.83
C ASP A 167 -8.61 -0.63 -16.89
N ARG A 168 -7.57 -0.22 -17.62
CA ARG A 168 -7.00 -0.98 -18.74
C ARG A 168 -6.33 -2.27 -18.30
N ASP A 169 -5.91 -2.37 -17.04
CA ASP A 169 -5.23 -3.55 -16.52
C ASP A 169 -6.14 -4.77 -16.54
N PHE A 170 -7.47 -4.58 -16.54
CA PHE A 170 -8.48 -5.64 -16.64
C PHE A 170 -8.93 -5.97 -18.07
N ASN A 171 -8.36 -5.32 -19.11
CA ASN A 171 -8.78 -5.52 -20.51
C ASN A 171 -8.86 -7.01 -20.91
N ARG A 172 -7.90 -7.82 -20.46
CA ARG A 172 -7.84 -9.27 -20.74
C ARG A 172 -9.02 -10.06 -20.17
N PHE A 173 -9.63 -9.57 -19.09
CA PHE A 173 -10.69 -10.26 -18.35
C PHE A 173 -12.09 -9.68 -18.58
N ARG A 174 -12.24 -8.65 -19.42
CA ARG A 174 -13.55 -8.04 -19.71
C ARG A 174 -14.58 -9.02 -20.30
N GLY A 175 -14.12 -10.05 -21.00
CA GLY A 175 -14.96 -11.14 -21.52
C GLY A 175 -15.09 -12.36 -20.58
N ASP A 176 -14.46 -12.34 -19.41
CA ASP A 176 -14.47 -13.47 -18.49
C ASP A 176 -15.77 -13.53 -17.70
N GLU A 177 -16.48 -14.66 -17.77
CA GLU A 177 -17.79 -14.82 -17.14
C GLU A 177 -17.74 -14.61 -15.62
N ASN A 178 -16.68 -15.05 -14.93
CA ASN A 178 -16.57 -14.88 -13.49
C ASN A 178 -16.34 -13.41 -13.12
N PHE A 179 -15.51 -12.70 -13.89
CA PHE A 179 -15.29 -11.26 -13.70
C PHE A 179 -16.60 -10.48 -13.90
N ILE A 180 -17.29 -10.71 -15.01
CA ILE A 180 -18.59 -10.09 -15.32
C ILE A 180 -19.61 -10.38 -14.20
N ARG A 181 -19.66 -11.62 -13.70
CA ARG A 181 -20.58 -12.02 -12.63
C ARG A 181 -20.31 -11.25 -11.33
N ILE A 182 -19.05 -11.14 -10.90
CA ILE A 182 -18.68 -10.38 -9.70
C ILE A 182 -19.13 -8.92 -9.82
N LEU A 183 -18.81 -8.26 -10.94
CA LEU A 183 -19.18 -6.86 -11.17
C LEU A 183 -20.70 -6.65 -11.16
N ARG A 184 -21.45 -7.54 -11.82
CA ARG A 184 -22.92 -7.49 -11.86
C ARG A 184 -23.54 -7.65 -10.47
N ASN A 185 -23.05 -8.61 -9.69
CA ASN A 185 -23.55 -8.86 -8.34
C ASN A 185 -23.37 -7.62 -7.44
N HIS A 186 -22.18 -7.02 -7.45
CA HIS A 186 -21.91 -5.81 -6.67
C HIS A 186 -22.74 -4.60 -7.11
N ARG A 187 -22.95 -4.42 -8.43
CA ARG A 187 -23.82 -3.36 -8.96
C ARG A 187 -25.25 -3.50 -8.43
N ASN A 188 -25.81 -4.71 -8.47
CA ASN A 188 -27.16 -4.99 -7.97
C ASN A 188 -27.27 -4.79 -6.46
N SER A 189 -26.29 -5.25 -5.68
CA SER A 189 -26.26 -5.07 -4.22
C SER A 189 -26.09 -3.60 -3.82
N HIS A 190 -25.37 -2.79 -4.59
CA HIS A 190 -25.27 -1.35 -4.37
C HIS A 190 -26.62 -0.67 -4.64
N PHE A 191 -27.24 -0.95 -5.78
CA PHE A 191 -28.55 -0.40 -6.15
C PHE A 191 -29.63 -0.70 -5.10
N LYS A 192 -29.71 -1.96 -4.63
CA LYS A 192 -30.66 -2.36 -3.59
C LYS A 192 -30.49 -1.54 -2.29
N ARG A 193 -29.24 -1.40 -1.81
CA ARG A 193 -28.94 -0.62 -0.59
C ARG A 193 -29.27 0.86 -0.74
N GLU A 194 -29.12 1.42 -1.93
CA GLU A 194 -29.46 2.82 -2.19
C GLU A 194 -30.98 3.05 -2.18
N VAL A 195 -31.75 2.13 -2.76
CA VAL A 195 -33.22 2.17 -2.70
C VAL A 195 -33.72 2.06 -1.26
N GLU A 196 -33.16 1.12 -0.48
CA GLU A 196 -33.51 0.94 0.93
C GLU A 196 -33.20 2.18 1.78
N ARG A 197 -32.02 2.80 1.62
CA ARG A 197 -31.70 4.07 2.31
C ARG A 197 -32.69 5.17 1.99
N LYS A 198 -32.95 5.40 0.70
CA LYS A 198 -33.90 6.44 0.27
C LYS A 198 -35.29 6.18 0.82
N SER A 199 -35.74 4.93 0.92
CA SER A 199 -37.05 4.60 1.50
C SER A 199 -37.16 4.90 3.00
N PHE A 200 -36.04 4.95 3.72
CA PHE A 200 -36.01 5.24 5.15
C PHE A 200 -35.97 6.74 5.44
N ASP A 201 -35.41 7.55 4.53
CA ASP A 201 -35.35 9.02 4.65
C ASP A 201 -36.71 9.73 4.40
N TRP A 202 -37.71 9.00 3.89
CA TRP A 202 -39.08 9.52 3.65
C TRP A 202 -40.10 9.14 4.74
N ASN A 203 -39.68 8.48 5.82
CA ASN A 203 -40.48 8.14 7.00
C ASN A 203 -39.99 8.89 8.24
#